data_AF-A0A2A6C0F7-F1
#
_entry.id   AF-A0A2A6C0F7-F1
#
_cell.length_a   1.000
_cell.length_b   1.000
_cell.length_c   1.000
_cell.angle_alpha   90.00
_cell.angle_beta   90.00
_cell.angle_gamma   90.00
#
_symmetry.space_group_name_H-M   'P 1'
#
loop_
_entity.id
_entity.type
_entity.pdbx_description
1 polymer ?
#
loop_
_entity_poly.entity_id
_entity_poly.type
_entity_poly.pdbx_seq_one_letter_code
_entity_poly.pdbx_strand_id
1 'polypeptide(L)'
;MAAIPCSRSLADMRAFQADNLDRLRDALNATNPKDFVPTLVARNVLRSGEMSAVYSKATREEQIGALIDILKTKNHWVGPMTDALIRNGQALVAKQLIELQK
;
A
#
# COMPACT_ATOMS: atom_id res chain seq x y z
N MET A 1 -6.18 29.89 25.39
CA MET A 1 -6.95 28.66 25.11
C MET A 1 -6.20 27.89 24.05
N ALA A 2 -5.57 26.76 24.41
CA ALA A 2 -4.91 25.91 23.41
C ALA A 2 -6.00 25.17 22.63
N ALA A 3 -6.10 25.42 21.32
CA ALA A 3 -6.96 24.63 20.45
C ALA A 3 -6.43 23.19 20.49
N ILE A 4 -7.25 22.27 21.01
CA ILE A 4 -6.98 20.84 20.87
C ILE A 4 -6.93 20.57 19.36
N PRO A 5 -5.81 20.09 18.79
CA PRO A 5 -5.77 19.77 17.38
C PRO A 5 -6.83 18.71 17.14
N CYS A 6 -7.86 19.03 16.35
CA CYS A 6 -8.90 18.08 15.99
C CYS A 6 -8.21 16.84 15.42
N SER A 7 -8.40 15.70 16.08
CA SER A 7 -7.90 14.41 15.60
C SER A 7 -8.35 14.23 14.16
N ARG A 8 -7.41 13.99 13.25
CA ARG A 8 -7.71 13.74 11.82
C ARG A 8 -8.71 12.59 11.73
N SER A 9 -9.82 12.80 11.02
CA SER A 9 -10.84 11.74 10.88
C SER A 9 -10.24 10.55 10.13
N LEU A 10 -10.69 9.34 10.45
CA LEU A 10 -10.25 8.11 9.77
C LEU A 10 -10.49 8.17 8.25
N ALA A 11 -11.58 8.81 7.81
CA ALA A 11 -11.87 9.00 6.39
C ALA A 11 -10.82 9.89 5.72
N ASP A 12 -10.39 10.95 6.40
CA ASP A 12 -9.38 11.88 5.90
C ASP A 12 -7.98 11.24 5.87
N MET A 13 -7.65 10.43 6.89
CA MET A 13 -6.44 9.61 6.88
C MET A 13 -6.42 8.59 5.75
N ARG A 14 -7.56 7.93 5.46
CA ARG A 14 -7.66 6.99 4.33
C ARG A 14 -7.53 7.70 3.00
N ALA A 15 -8.16 8.85 2.82
CA ALA A 15 -8.04 9.64 1.60
C ALA A 15 -6.59 10.07 1.34
N PHE A 16 -5.89 10.52 2.39
CA PHE A 16 -4.47 10.86 2.32
C PHE A 16 -3.59 9.66 1.98
N GLN A 17 -3.81 8.52 2.65
CA GLN A 17 -3.10 7.28 2.34
C GLN A 17 -3.36 6.78 0.91
N ALA A 18 -4.60 6.95 0.42
CA ALA A 18 -4.99 6.58 -0.93
C ALA A 18 -4.32 7.47 -1.99
N ASP A 19 -4.24 8.78 -1.76
CA ASP A 19 -3.50 9.72 -2.62
C ASP A 19 -2.01 9.35 -2.68
N ASN A 20 -1.40 9.09 -1.52
CA ASN A 20 0.00 8.68 -1.43
C ASN A 20 0.30 7.37 -2.18
N LEU A 21 -0.63 6.40 -2.15
CA LEU A 21 -0.52 5.18 -2.96
C LEU A 21 -0.52 5.46 -4.46
N ASP A 22 -1.36 6.39 -4.89
CA ASP A 22 -1.46 6.78 -6.30
C ASP A 22 -0.14 7.43 -6.76
N ARG A 23 0.43 8.30 -5.93
CA ARG A 23 1.75 8.92 -6.18
C ARG A 23 2.90 7.91 -6.20
N LEU A 24 2.80 6.83 -5.43
CA LEU A 24 3.80 5.75 -5.40
C LEU A 24 3.58 4.70 -6.52
N ARG A 25 2.50 4.79 -7.30
CA ARG A 25 2.14 3.79 -8.31
C ARG A 25 3.27 3.51 -9.30
N ASP A 26 3.94 4.55 -9.78
CA ASP A 26 5.02 4.42 -10.75
C ASP A 26 6.22 3.66 -10.17
N ALA A 27 6.59 4.00 -8.93
CA ALA A 27 7.62 3.30 -8.18
C ALA A 27 7.23 1.83 -7.89
N LEU A 28 5.96 1.55 -7.62
CA LEU A 28 5.45 0.19 -7.43
C LEU A 28 5.41 -0.61 -8.74
N ASN A 29 5.15 0.02 -9.88
CA ASN A 29 5.21 -0.61 -11.21
C ASN A 29 6.62 -1.09 -11.58
N ALA A 30 7.65 -0.44 -11.05
CA ALA A 30 9.03 -0.89 -11.19
C ALA A 30 9.32 -2.17 -10.38
N THR A 31 8.45 -2.55 -9.43
CA THR A 31 8.60 -3.72 -8.56
C THR A 31 7.75 -4.90 -8.99
N ASN A 32 8.10 -6.12 -8.55
CA ASN A 32 7.31 -7.32 -8.85
C ASN A 32 6.25 -7.55 -7.77
N PRO A 33 4.92 -7.51 -8.06
CA PRO A 33 3.88 -7.74 -7.06
C PRO A 33 3.96 -9.11 -6.38
N LYS A 34 4.59 -10.10 -7.02
CA LYS A 34 4.80 -11.44 -6.42
C LYS A 34 5.72 -11.42 -5.19
N ASP A 35 6.53 -10.39 -5.03
CA ASP A 35 7.49 -10.27 -3.92
C ASP A 35 6.79 -9.86 -2.62
N PHE A 36 5.82 -8.94 -2.69
CA PHE A 36 5.23 -8.33 -1.50
C PHE A 36 3.76 -8.71 -1.24
N VAL A 37 2.99 -9.09 -2.26
CA VAL A 37 1.60 -9.55 -2.08
C VAL A 37 1.49 -10.75 -1.11
N PRO A 38 2.36 -11.79 -1.15
CA PRO A 38 2.30 -12.89 -0.19
C PRO A 38 2.51 -12.43 1.25
N THR A 39 3.40 -11.47 1.47
CA THR A 39 3.64 -10.88 2.80
C THR A 39 2.42 -10.11 3.29
N LEU A 40 1.74 -9.36 2.40
CA LEU A 40 0.50 -8.66 2.74
C LEU A 40 -0.63 -9.63 3.11
N VAL A 41 -0.70 -10.80 2.49
CA VAL A 41 -1.64 -11.86 2.87
C VAL A 41 -1.26 -12.47 4.22
N ALA A 42 0.01 -12.81 4.42
CA ALA A 42 0.51 -13.37 5.69
C ALA A 42 0.30 -12.42 6.88
N ARG A 43 0.32 -11.11 6.63
CA ARG A 43 0.04 -10.05 7.62
C ARG A 43 -1.44 -9.70 7.78
N ASN A 44 -2.35 -10.47 7.17
CA ASN A 44 -3.81 -10.25 7.19
C ASN A 44 -4.27 -8.88 6.63
N VAL A 45 -3.46 -8.24 5.77
CA VAL A 45 -3.86 -7.03 5.06
C VAL A 45 -4.75 -7.38 3.86
N LEU A 46 -4.34 -8.41 3.12
CA LEU A 46 -5.07 -8.97 1.98
C LEU A 46 -5.64 -10.33 2.35
N ARG A 47 -6.82 -10.64 1.84
CA ARG A 47 -7.35 -12.02 1.84
C ARG A 47 -6.83 -12.80 0.64
N SER A 48 -6.85 -14.13 0.74
CA SER A 48 -6.45 -15.04 -0.34
C SER A 48 -7.22 -14.78 -1.65
N GLY A 49 -8.51 -14.43 -1.55
CA GLY A 49 -9.33 -14.06 -2.71
C GLY A 49 -8.88 -12.75 -3.37
N GLU A 50 -8.40 -11.79 -2.58
CA GLU A 50 -7.90 -10.51 -3.08
C GLU A 50 -6.53 -10.69 -3.76
N MET A 51 -5.67 -11.55 -3.20
CA MET A 51 -4.43 -11.98 -3.85
C MET A 51 -4.70 -12.64 -5.20
N SER A 52 -5.69 -13.55 -5.27
CA SER A 52 -6.10 -14.15 -6.54
C SER A 52 -6.60 -13.10 -7.54
N ALA A 53 -7.37 -12.11 -7.08
CA ALA A 53 -7.87 -11.03 -7.92
C ALA A 53 -6.74 -10.16 -8.48
N VAL A 54 -5.71 -9.87 -7.69
CA VAL A 54 -4.49 -9.19 -8.13
C VAL A 54 -3.80 -10.03 -9.20
N TYR A 55 -3.48 -11.29 -8.93
CA TYR A 55 -2.71 -12.13 -9.87
C TYR A 55 -3.47 -12.55 -11.13
N SER A 56 -4.79 -12.46 -11.13
CA SER A 56 -5.60 -12.71 -12.33
C SER A 56 -5.47 -11.63 -13.39
N LYS A 57 -4.82 -10.49 -13.07
CA LYS A 57 -4.55 -9.42 -14.04
C LYS A 57 -3.38 -9.79 -14.96
N ALA A 58 -3.52 -9.44 -16.25
CA ALA A 58 -2.62 -9.87 -17.31
C ALA A 58 -1.26 -9.14 -17.26
N THR A 59 -1.28 -7.84 -17.00
CA THR A 59 -0.05 -7.02 -16.95
C THR A 59 0.31 -6.66 -15.51
N ARG A 60 1.60 -6.39 -15.29
CA ARG A 60 2.09 -5.90 -13.97
C ARG A 60 1.39 -4.61 -13.56
N GLU A 61 1.18 -3.69 -14.50
CA GLU A 61 0.53 -2.41 -14.23
C GLU A 61 -0.92 -2.58 -13.76
N GLU A 62 -1.65 -3.54 -14.34
CA GLU A 62 -2.99 -3.90 -13.87
C GLU A 62 -2.95 -4.61 -12.52
N GLN A 63 -1.96 -5.46 -12.26
CA GLN A 63 -1.77 -6.11 -10.96
C GLN A 63 -1.54 -5.07 -9.85
N ILE A 64 -0.64 -4.10 -10.09
CA ILE A 64 -0.37 -3.00 -9.15
C ILE A 64 -1.60 -2.11 -9.00
N GLY A 65 -2.29 -1.78 -10.09
CA GLY A 65 -3.53 -1.02 -10.04
C GLY A 65 -4.60 -1.69 -9.19
N ALA A 66 -4.84 -2.99 -9.38
CA ALA A 66 -5.78 -3.77 -8.59
C ALA A 66 -5.37 -3.85 -7.12
N LEU A 67 -4.07 -4.02 -6.85
CA LEU A 67 -3.56 -4.02 -5.48
C LEU A 67 -3.78 -2.66 -4.80
N ILE A 68 -3.46 -1.56 -5.47
CA ILE A 68 -3.66 -0.21 -4.95
C ILE A 68 -5.14 0.01 -4.63
N ASP A 69 -6.04 -0.36 -5.54
CA ASP A 69 -7.49 -0.24 -5.32
C ASP A 69 -7.95 -1.00 -4.07
N ILE A 70 -7.48 -2.24 -3.90
CA ILE A 70 -7.74 -3.02 -2.69
C ILE A 70 -7.18 -2.31 -1.45
N LEU A 71 -5.91 -1.88 -1.47
CA LEU A 71 -5.25 -1.24 -0.33
C LEU A 71 -5.93 0.06 0.11
N LYS A 72 -6.50 0.84 -0.83
CA LYS A 72 -7.28 2.05 -0.54
C LYS A 72 -8.49 1.76 0.38
N THR A 73 -9.02 0.53 0.34
CA THR A 73 -10.13 0.10 1.21
C THR A 73 -9.67 -0.43 2.58
N LYS A 74 -8.37 -0.71 2.75
CA LYS A 74 -7.82 -1.33 3.96
C LYS A 74 -7.33 -0.29 4.96
N ASN A 75 -7.22 -0.71 6.21
CA ASN A 75 -6.56 0.05 7.26
C ASN A 75 -5.23 -0.61 7.59
N HIS A 76 -4.29 0.17 8.14
CA HIS A 76 -3.02 -0.33 8.69
C HIS A 76 -2.13 -1.10 7.70
N TRP A 77 -2.31 -0.90 6.40
CA TRP A 77 -1.52 -1.59 5.37
C TRP A 77 -0.10 -1.04 5.22
N VAL A 78 0.13 0.23 5.61
CA VAL A 78 1.42 0.94 5.44
C VAL A 78 2.58 0.18 6.08
N GLY A 79 2.41 -0.30 7.31
CA GLY A 79 3.46 -1.02 8.04
C GLY A 79 3.85 -2.34 7.36
N PRO A 80 2.89 -3.26 7.13
CA PRO A 80 3.13 -4.50 6.38
C PRO A 80 3.68 -4.28 4.97
N MET A 81 3.22 -3.25 4.26
CA MET A 81 3.73 -2.91 2.92
C MET A 81 5.19 -2.45 2.99
N THR A 82 5.52 -1.59 3.95
CA THR A 82 6.89 -1.14 4.20
C THR A 82 7.81 -2.32 4.54
N ASP A 83 7.41 -3.20 5.46
CA ASP A 83 8.16 -4.41 5.82
C ASP A 83 8.38 -5.31 4.60
N ALA A 84 7.34 -5.52 3.80
CA ALA A 84 7.43 -6.32 2.57
C ALA A 84 8.39 -5.70 1.55
N LEU A 85 8.33 -4.39 1.32
CA LEU A 85 9.24 -3.70 0.40
C LEU A 85 10.70 -3.81 0.86
N ILE A 86 10.98 -3.63 2.16
CA ILE A 86 12.35 -3.69 2.70
C ILE A 86 12.93 -5.11 2.57
N ARG A 87 12.16 -6.15 2.93
CA ARG A 87 12.61 -7.56 2.84
C ARG A 87 12.96 -8.00 1.43
N ASN A 88 12.37 -7.33 0.45
CA ASN A 88 12.49 -7.60 -0.98
C ASN A 88 13.49 -6.68 -1.69
N GLY A 89 14.34 -5.98 -0.93
CA GLY A 89 15.37 -5.09 -1.49
C GLY A 89 14.83 -3.76 -2.04
N GLN A 90 13.54 -3.49 -1.91
CA GLN A 90 12.87 -2.25 -2.37
C GLN A 90 12.92 -1.15 -1.30
N ALA A 91 14.04 -1.02 -0.59
CA ALA A 91 14.19 -0.07 0.52
C ALA A 91 13.99 1.40 0.07
N LEU A 92 14.34 1.74 -1.17
CA LEU A 92 14.09 3.07 -1.73
C LEU A 92 12.60 3.37 -1.90
N VAL A 93 11.81 2.39 -2.35
CA VAL A 93 10.35 2.53 -2.48
C VAL A 93 9.71 2.60 -1.10
N ALA A 94 10.19 1.78 -0.15
CA ALA A 94 9.75 1.81 1.24
C ALA A 94 10.02 3.18 1.90
N LYS A 95 11.20 3.76 1.65
CA LYS A 95 11.54 5.10 2.14
C LYS A 95 10.60 6.16 1.58
N GLN A 96 10.36 6.16 0.26
CA GLN A 96 9.41 7.07 -0.37
C GLN A 96 8.01 6.93 0.23
N LEU A 97 7.55 5.70 0.44
CA LEU A 97 6.27 5.44 1.10
C LEU A 97 6.21 6.08 2.48
N ILE A 98 7.22 5.88 3.33
CA ILE A 98 7.29 6.47 4.67
C ILE A 98 7.30 8.01 4.61
N GLU A 99 8.07 8.59 3.68
CA GLU A 99 8.15 10.05 3.51
C GLU A 99 6.82 10.67 3.08
N LEU A 100 6.04 9.96 2.27
CA LEU A 100 4.69 10.39 1.87
C LEU A 100 3.68 10.35 3.04
N GLN A 101 3.91 9.52 4.07
CA GLN A 101 2.99 9.41 5.21
C GLN A 101 3.22 10.43 6.33
N LYS A 102 4.24 11.29 6.21
CA LYS A 102 4.54 12.36 7.17
C LYS A 102 3.69 13.59 6.92
#